data_AF-A0A7J2RB76-F1
#
_entry.id   AF-A0A7J2RB76-F1
#
_cell.length_a   1.000
_cell.length_b   1.000
_cell.length_c   1.000
_cell.angle_alpha   90.00
_cell.angle_beta   90.00
_cell.angle_gamma   90.00
#
_symmetry.space_group_name_H-M   'P 1'
#
loop_
_entity.id
_entity.type
_entity.pdbx_description
1 polymer ?
#
loop_
_entity_poly.entity_id
_entity_poly.type
_entity_poly.pdbx_seq_one_letter_code
_entity_poly.pdbx_strand_id
1 'polypeptide(L)'
;MSKLENVKDWFKNLVLDFREKINILNEDIKKHIDFLSNLTPPLQINDFWFHNSAFNIDLHIILFTKWKEVEDMKINIYGPIEFSKCVEGMEEILRDEKWNRIFPSKGVYWAPETNLKYTDTIGNLFYNVFNNFKREFSYWLFRENNLPSYISSQYLQTLECFTWICPGDITQLDYRKNVHNIIKQSKDKAKSKPANKSQVKPEYIDGYGTYFFPSIWLDGKPTLSLKDRILGSRLCIKKYDSLILNYKGRNLIIEKDGFIGIGEEDKDTALILLNEIMAVSILYNYNFHYIRENEIGPLSINPNTLSFQSTQLQGPNKRTDLSDHRWTDLTDIKVIYRTEIPKEDLIEIVRNAEELLISDDFSNSIILLLGATTHFHNREFSMSCLMSWALIEKKIVAEYHSIIKKQIDKKKQVDKLRNGKFKTIDDKLEILRIIGNLVNEEYEKYMCLKNLRNKIIHKGVRATESEAKKFLDLSIEIVKEVIKFQKKIGK
;
A
#
# COMPACT_ATOMS: atom_id res chain seq x y z
N MET A 1 -5.64 52.34 -3.71
CA MET A 1 -4.51 51.50 -3.26
C MET A 1 -4.35 50.38 -4.28
N SER A 2 -3.15 50.07 -4.77
CA SER A 2 -2.98 49.02 -5.77
C SER A 2 -3.29 47.64 -5.14
N LYS A 3 -3.74 46.66 -5.94
CA LYS A 3 -4.01 45.29 -5.44
C LYS A 3 -2.79 44.70 -4.72
N LEU A 4 -1.59 45.01 -5.19
CA LEU A 4 -0.32 44.64 -4.56
C LEU A 4 -0.18 45.20 -3.13
N GLU A 5 -0.46 46.49 -2.93
CA GLU A 5 -0.39 47.11 -1.60
C GLU A 5 -1.46 46.54 -0.67
N ASN A 6 -2.66 46.21 -1.18
CA ASN A 6 -3.68 45.53 -0.38
C ASN A 6 -3.20 44.15 0.11
N VAL A 7 -2.47 43.39 -0.71
CA VAL A 7 -1.90 42.08 -0.31
C VAL A 7 -0.81 42.28 0.76
N LYS A 8 0.09 43.25 0.58
CA LYS A 8 1.10 43.58 1.61
C LYS A 8 0.46 43.98 2.93
N ASP A 9 -0.54 44.86 2.88
CA ASP A 9 -1.27 45.31 4.05
C ASP A 9 -2.02 44.15 4.72
N TRP A 10 -2.58 43.23 3.95
CA TRP A 10 -3.21 42.03 4.48
C TRP A 10 -2.23 41.19 5.30
N PHE A 11 -1.04 40.90 4.76
CA PHE A 11 -0.01 40.15 5.48
C PHE A 11 0.49 40.89 6.71
N LYS A 12 0.74 42.20 6.59
CA LYS A 12 1.16 43.04 7.71
C LYS A 12 0.12 43.00 8.83
N ASN A 13 -1.16 43.18 8.50
CA ASN A 13 -2.24 43.14 9.48
C ASN A 13 -2.44 41.75 10.11
N LEU A 14 -2.30 40.67 9.33
CA LEU A 14 -2.31 39.29 9.83
C LEU A 14 -1.23 39.09 10.91
N VAL A 15 0.02 39.47 10.60
CA VAL A 15 1.17 39.30 11.50
C VAL A 15 1.03 40.18 12.74
N LEU A 16 0.62 41.44 12.58
CA LEU A 16 0.44 42.37 13.69
C LEU A 16 -0.66 41.90 14.64
N ASP A 17 -1.84 41.52 14.12
CA ASP A 17 -2.96 41.01 14.94
C ASP A 17 -2.57 39.71 15.65
N PHE A 18 -1.83 38.82 14.98
CA PHE A 18 -1.28 37.62 15.61
C PHE A 18 -0.32 37.96 16.76
N ARG A 19 0.62 38.88 16.52
CA ARG A 19 1.64 39.27 17.51
C ARG A 19 1.04 40.03 18.69
N GLU A 20 0.04 40.86 18.47
CA GLU A 20 -0.72 41.51 19.53
C GLU A 20 -1.42 40.45 20.40
N LYS A 21 -2.16 39.53 19.76
CA LYS A 21 -2.93 38.50 20.46
C LYS A 21 -2.08 37.44 21.14
N ILE A 22 -0.89 37.12 20.63
CA ILE A 22 0.02 36.17 21.28
C ILE A 22 0.71 36.80 22.49
N ASN A 23 1.04 38.10 22.44
CA ASN A 23 1.75 38.78 23.52
C ASN A 23 0.95 38.83 24.83
N ILE A 24 -0.38 38.85 24.73
CA ILE A 24 -1.29 38.80 25.89
C ILE A 24 -1.54 37.38 26.43
N LEU A 25 -1.03 36.33 25.77
CA LEU A 25 -1.17 34.95 26.25
C LEU A 25 -0.07 34.62 27.27
N ASN A 26 -0.38 33.69 28.17
CA ASN A 26 0.63 33.14 29.06
C ASN A 26 1.61 32.23 28.30
N GLU A 27 2.79 32.02 28.88
CA GLU A 27 3.86 31.20 28.28
C GLU A 27 3.46 29.75 28.05
N ASP A 28 2.51 29.24 28.82
CA ASP A 28 1.99 27.88 28.66
C ASP A 28 1.25 27.72 27.32
N ILE A 29 0.30 28.62 27.02
CA ILE A 29 -0.44 28.61 25.75
C ILE A 29 0.49 28.87 24.56
N LYS A 30 1.47 29.77 24.70
CA LYS A 30 2.41 30.09 23.61
C LYS A 30 3.19 28.86 23.11
N LYS A 31 3.55 27.93 23.99
CA LYS A 31 4.26 26.70 23.63
C LYS A 31 3.44 25.76 22.73
N HIS A 32 2.11 25.92 22.70
CA HIS A 32 1.21 25.08 21.92
C HIS A 32 0.85 25.65 20.54
N ILE A 33 1.46 26.78 20.16
CA ILE A 33 1.26 27.36 18.83
C ILE A 33 1.88 26.46 17.78
N ASP A 34 1.08 26.13 16.78
CA ASP A 34 1.48 25.24 15.70
C ASP A 34 2.59 25.86 14.85
N PHE A 35 3.61 25.07 14.48
CA PHE A 35 4.73 25.55 13.66
C PHE A 35 4.26 26.11 12.32
N LEU A 36 3.20 25.54 11.73
CA LEU A 36 2.62 26.00 10.46
C LEU A 36 1.92 27.35 10.56
N SER A 37 1.71 27.87 11.77
CA SER A 37 0.98 29.12 12.01
C SER A 37 1.73 30.05 12.94
N ASN A 38 3.01 29.79 13.18
CA ASN A 38 3.82 30.54 14.11
C ASN A 38 4.42 31.79 13.45
N LEU A 39 3.71 32.93 13.54
CA LEU A 39 4.10 34.22 12.95
C LEU A 39 4.95 35.10 13.91
N THR A 40 5.64 34.51 14.89
CA THR A 40 6.55 35.25 15.79
C THR A 40 7.83 35.69 15.08
N PRO A 41 8.51 36.75 15.57
CA PRO A 41 9.82 37.16 15.06
C PRO A 41 10.92 36.10 15.26
N PRO A 42 11.98 36.11 14.42
CA PRO A 42 12.03 36.80 13.13
C PRO A 42 11.11 36.10 12.13
N LEU A 43 10.42 36.85 11.27
CA LEU A 43 9.54 36.32 10.23
C LEU A 43 9.72 37.11 8.94
N GLN A 44 9.93 36.41 7.83
CA GLN A 44 9.82 36.98 6.48
C GLN A 44 8.73 36.24 5.70
N ILE A 45 8.09 36.95 4.79
CA ILE A 45 7.00 36.43 3.95
C ILE A 45 7.42 36.62 2.50
N ASN A 46 7.43 35.53 1.74
CA ASN A 46 7.65 35.55 0.30
C ASN A 46 6.40 34.97 -0.35
N ASP A 47 5.61 35.83 -0.97
CA ASP A 47 4.38 35.44 -1.67
C ASP A 47 4.65 35.33 -3.17
N PHE A 48 4.53 34.12 -3.70
CA PHE A 48 4.60 33.87 -5.13
C PHE A 48 3.17 33.92 -5.68
N TRP A 49 2.81 35.06 -6.26
CA TRP A 49 1.46 35.36 -6.71
C TRP A 49 1.34 35.15 -8.20
N PHE A 50 0.61 34.10 -8.58
CA PHE A 50 0.27 33.81 -9.96
C PHE A 50 -1.18 34.19 -10.24
N HIS A 51 -1.45 34.74 -11.42
CA HIS A 51 -2.76 35.19 -11.84
C HIS A 51 -3.13 34.60 -13.21
N ASN A 52 -4.36 34.12 -13.34
CA ASN A 52 -4.93 33.75 -14.63
C ASN A 52 -5.99 34.78 -15.02
N SER A 53 -5.63 35.66 -15.95
CA SER A 53 -6.48 36.75 -16.41
C SER A 53 -7.77 36.29 -17.09
N ALA A 54 -7.74 35.16 -17.80
CA ALA A 54 -8.89 34.64 -18.52
C ALA A 54 -10.03 34.17 -17.59
N PHE A 55 -9.67 33.66 -16.41
CA PHE A 55 -10.62 33.14 -15.43
C PHE A 55 -10.72 34.02 -14.16
N ASN A 56 -9.93 35.10 -14.08
CA ASN A 56 -9.79 35.94 -12.90
C ASN A 56 -9.52 35.13 -11.62
N ILE A 57 -8.57 34.19 -11.70
CA ILE A 57 -8.19 33.31 -10.59
C ILE A 57 -6.77 33.66 -10.15
N ASP A 58 -6.60 33.85 -8.84
CA ASP A 58 -5.31 34.02 -8.20
C ASP A 58 -4.84 32.69 -7.56
N LEU A 59 -3.53 32.49 -7.50
CA LEU A 59 -2.88 31.45 -6.73
C LEU A 59 -1.72 32.07 -5.98
N HIS A 60 -1.78 32.01 -4.64
CA HIS A 60 -0.70 32.43 -3.77
C HIS A 60 0.02 31.21 -3.18
N ILE A 61 1.33 31.14 -3.39
CA ILE A 61 2.22 30.19 -2.71
C ILE A 61 3.06 31.00 -1.73
N ILE A 62 2.74 30.90 -0.45
CA ILE A 62 3.24 31.82 0.58
C ILE A 62 4.27 31.08 1.41
N LEU A 63 5.53 31.46 1.25
CA LEU A 63 6.65 30.90 2.00
C LEU A 63 7.00 31.80 3.19
N PHE A 64 6.84 31.25 4.40
CA PHE A 64 7.24 31.89 5.64
C PHE A 64 8.60 31.37 6.07
N THR A 65 9.55 32.27 6.32
CA THR A 65 10.90 31.94 6.77
C THR A 65 11.23 32.66 8.07
N LYS A 66 12.11 32.08 8.89
CA LYS A 66 12.60 32.66 10.16
C LYS A 66 14.10 32.93 10.15
N TRP A 67 14.58 33.62 9.11
CA TRP A 67 16.01 33.92 8.98
C TRP A 67 16.41 35.04 9.93
N LYS A 68 17.42 34.80 10.77
CA LYS A 68 17.87 35.75 11.81
C LYS A 68 18.61 36.94 11.24
N GLU A 69 19.25 36.75 10.08
CA GLU A 69 20.09 37.73 9.40
C GLU A 69 19.28 38.63 8.46
N VAL A 70 17.97 38.40 8.34
CA VAL A 70 17.07 39.20 7.50
C VAL A 70 16.09 39.95 8.38
N GLU A 71 15.79 41.18 7.98
CA GLU A 71 14.84 42.05 8.69
C GLU A 71 13.51 41.35 8.95
N ASP A 72 12.98 41.53 10.16
CA ASP A 72 11.68 41.02 10.55
C ASP A 72 10.54 41.75 9.80
N MET A 73 9.48 41.02 9.47
CA MET A 73 8.38 41.47 8.61
C MET A 73 8.81 41.94 7.20
N LYS A 74 9.93 41.45 6.67
CA LYS A 74 10.24 41.64 5.25
C LYS A 74 9.22 40.85 4.40
N ILE A 75 8.33 41.57 3.73
CA ILE A 75 7.29 41.01 2.84
C ILE A 75 7.71 41.25 1.39
N ASN A 76 8.05 40.17 0.67
CA ASN A 76 8.33 40.20 -0.76
C ASN A 76 7.15 39.57 -1.50
N ILE A 77 6.55 40.29 -2.45
CA ILE A 77 5.51 39.74 -3.32
C ILE A 77 6.08 39.66 -4.73
N TYR A 78 6.09 38.44 -5.27
CA TYR A 78 6.52 38.11 -6.62
C TYR A 78 5.28 37.93 -7.49
N GLY A 79 4.72 39.03 -7.99
CA GLY A 79 3.56 38.99 -8.88
C GLY A 79 2.71 40.25 -8.91
N PRO A 80 1.56 40.21 -9.59
CA PRO A 80 0.98 39.01 -10.21
C PRO A 80 1.77 38.55 -11.44
N ILE A 81 2.15 37.27 -11.49
CA ILE A 81 2.75 36.62 -12.65
C ILE A 81 1.65 35.93 -13.44
N GLU A 82 1.48 36.26 -14.71
CA GLU A 82 0.48 35.59 -15.54
C GLU A 82 0.78 34.08 -15.64
N PHE A 83 -0.24 33.24 -15.52
CA PHE A 83 -0.10 31.79 -15.60
C PHE A 83 0.60 31.30 -16.88
N SER A 84 0.41 32.00 -17.99
CA SER A 84 1.10 31.72 -19.25
C SER A 84 2.63 31.94 -19.21
N LYS A 85 3.12 32.65 -18.20
CA LYS A 85 4.54 32.96 -17.94
C LYS A 85 5.04 32.39 -16.62
N CYS A 86 4.30 31.45 -16.02
CA CYS A 86 4.57 31.01 -14.66
C CYS A 86 5.90 30.27 -14.55
N VAL A 87 6.31 29.51 -15.58
CA VAL A 87 7.57 28.78 -15.61
C VAL A 87 8.75 29.76 -15.62
N GLU A 88 8.74 30.74 -16.52
CA GLU A 88 9.78 31.76 -16.60
C GLU A 88 9.85 32.59 -15.30
N GLY A 89 8.69 32.95 -14.75
CA GLY A 89 8.61 33.67 -13.48
C GLY A 89 9.17 32.86 -12.31
N MET A 90 8.90 31.56 -12.23
CA MET A 90 9.48 30.68 -11.22
C MET A 90 10.99 30.55 -11.37
N GLU A 91 11.50 30.39 -12.59
CA GLU A 91 12.94 30.33 -12.84
C GLU A 91 13.63 31.63 -12.44
N GLU A 92 13.04 32.78 -12.76
CA GLU A 92 13.56 34.09 -12.36
C GLU A 92 13.60 34.23 -10.83
N ILE A 93 12.52 33.84 -10.14
CA ILE A 93 12.47 33.81 -8.67
C ILE A 93 13.59 32.94 -8.11
N LEU A 94 13.78 31.73 -8.64
CA LEU A 94 14.77 30.76 -8.16
C LEU A 94 16.23 31.18 -8.40
N ARG A 95 16.47 32.16 -9.29
CA ARG A 95 17.80 32.75 -9.52
C ARG A 95 18.21 33.78 -8.46
N ASP A 96 17.27 34.26 -7.63
CA ASP A 96 17.59 35.18 -6.52
C ASP A 96 18.57 34.48 -5.56
N GLU A 97 19.72 35.12 -5.34
CA GLU A 97 20.85 34.55 -4.60
C GLU A 97 20.46 34.12 -3.18
N LYS A 98 19.45 34.76 -2.57
CA LYS A 98 18.99 34.39 -1.23
C LYS A 98 18.48 32.94 -1.14
N TRP A 99 18.07 32.32 -2.25
CA TRP A 99 17.61 30.93 -2.27
C TRP A 99 18.75 29.91 -2.34
N ASN A 100 19.99 30.35 -2.61
CA ASN A 100 21.17 29.49 -2.56
C ASN A 100 21.60 29.09 -1.14
N ARG A 101 20.91 29.62 -0.11
CA ARG A 101 21.10 29.25 1.30
C ARG A 101 20.85 27.75 1.50
N ILE A 102 21.62 27.15 2.39
CA ILE A 102 21.45 25.76 2.80
C ILE A 102 20.17 25.64 3.62
N PHE A 103 19.38 24.63 3.28
CA PHE A 103 18.16 24.28 3.95
C PHE A 103 18.46 23.65 5.33
N PRO A 104 17.87 24.11 6.43
CA PRO A 104 18.16 23.57 7.76
C PRO A 104 17.85 22.07 7.84
N SER A 105 18.83 21.24 8.20
CA SER A 105 18.64 19.78 8.31
C SER A 105 17.85 19.35 9.56
N LYS A 106 17.81 20.18 10.61
CA LYS A 106 17.08 19.88 11.84
C LYS A 106 15.57 20.01 11.65
N GLY A 107 14.85 18.91 11.88
CA GLY A 107 13.38 18.88 11.87
C GLY A 107 12.75 18.56 10.52
N VAL A 108 13.52 18.12 9.52
CA VAL A 108 12.98 17.64 8.24
C VAL A 108 12.61 16.16 8.36
N TYR A 109 11.31 15.86 8.35
CA TYR A 109 10.80 14.49 8.50
C TYR A 109 11.15 13.56 7.33
N TRP A 110 11.47 14.11 6.16
CA TRP A 110 11.59 13.36 4.90
C TRP A 110 12.99 13.40 4.24
N ALA A 111 13.94 14.16 4.80
CA ALA A 111 15.32 14.22 4.27
C ALA A 111 16.34 14.49 5.41
N PRO A 112 16.66 13.47 6.22
CA PRO A 112 17.39 13.67 7.47
C PRO A 112 18.83 14.21 7.35
N GLU A 113 19.49 14.15 6.18
CA GLU A 113 20.93 14.47 6.07
C GLU A 113 21.32 15.03 4.70
N THR A 114 20.80 16.19 4.32
CA THR A 114 21.09 16.73 2.98
C THR A 114 21.55 18.19 3.02
N ASN A 115 22.58 18.51 2.23
CA ASN A 115 22.98 19.88 1.87
C ASN A 115 22.02 20.47 0.82
N LEU A 116 20.71 20.24 0.96
CA LEU A 116 19.71 20.79 0.05
C LEU A 116 19.73 22.31 0.13
N LYS A 117 19.54 22.97 -1.01
CA LYS A 117 19.34 24.43 -1.03
C LYS A 117 17.85 24.76 -0.95
N TYR A 118 17.53 25.98 -0.51
CA TYR A 118 16.17 26.50 -0.62
C TYR A 118 15.68 26.48 -2.08
N THR A 119 16.56 26.75 -3.05
CA THR A 119 16.25 26.67 -4.48
C THR A 119 15.66 25.32 -4.88
N ASP A 120 16.27 24.20 -4.46
CA ASP A 120 15.81 22.86 -4.82
C ASP A 120 14.44 22.55 -4.17
N THR A 121 14.30 22.95 -2.90
CA THR A 121 13.07 22.72 -2.12
C THR A 121 11.89 23.53 -2.67
N ILE A 122 12.13 24.81 -2.99
CA ILE A 122 11.12 25.70 -3.59
C ILE A 122 10.78 25.24 -5.00
N GLY A 123 11.77 24.80 -5.79
CA GLY A 123 11.53 24.23 -7.12
C GLY A 123 10.60 23.00 -7.08
N ASN A 124 10.87 22.07 -6.17
CA ASN A 124 10.00 20.91 -5.95
C ASN A 124 8.62 21.31 -5.45
N LEU A 125 8.53 22.30 -4.55
CA LEU A 125 7.27 22.86 -4.10
C LEU A 125 6.48 23.42 -5.29
N PHE A 126 7.07 24.27 -6.13
CA PHE A 126 6.42 24.80 -7.32
C PHE A 126 5.89 23.71 -8.23
N TYR A 127 6.72 22.71 -8.56
CA TYR A 127 6.32 21.58 -9.38
C TYR A 127 5.09 20.87 -8.79
N ASN A 128 5.13 20.53 -7.50
CA ASN A 128 4.05 19.82 -6.81
C ASN A 128 2.77 20.65 -6.73
N VAL A 129 2.87 21.94 -6.39
CA VAL A 129 1.73 22.84 -6.30
C VAL A 129 1.10 23.03 -7.66
N PHE A 130 1.86 23.26 -8.72
CA PHE A 130 1.32 23.46 -10.06
C PHE A 130 0.75 22.20 -10.67
N ASN A 131 1.37 21.04 -10.44
CA ASN A 131 0.82 19.77 -10.90
C ASN A 131 -0.52 19.47 -10.20
N ASN A 132 -0.60 19.71 -8.90
CA ASN A 132 -1.86 19.61 -8.15
C ASN A 132 -2.87 20.67 -8.62
N PHE A 133 -2.45 21.93 -8.76
CA PHE A 133 -3.32 23.02 -9.19
C PHE A 133 -3.87 22.76 -10.58
N LYS A 134 -3.08 22.30 -11.54
CA LYS A 134 -3.55 21.92 -12.89
C LYS A 134 -4.65 20.85 -12.81
N ARG A 135 -4.48 19.87 -11.92
CA ARG A 135 -5.50 18.84 -11.66
C ARG A 135 -6.75 19.44 -11.02
N GLU A 136 -6.63 20.22 -9.95
CA GLU A 136 -7.78 20.83 -9.27
C GLU A 136 -8.47 21.93 -10.12
N PHE A 137 -7.72 22.60 -10.99
CA PHE A 137 -8.22 23.66 -11.85
C PHE A 137 -9.27 23.14 -12.83
N SER A 138 -9.09 21.93 -13.37
CA SER A 138 -10.13 21.31 -14.20
C SER A 138 -11.40 21.05 -13.38
N TYR A 139 -11.29 20.57 -12.13
CA TYR A 139 -12.45 20.44 -11.24
C TYR A 139 -13.17 21.77 -11.01
N TRP A 140 -12.42 22.88 -10.92
CA TRP A 140 -12.99 24.20 -10.65
C TRP A 140 -13.65 24.84 -11.86
N LEU A 141 -13.10 24.65 -13.07
CA LEU A 141 -13.73 25.12 -14.31
C LEU A 141 -15.18 24.64 -14.47
N PHE A 142 -15.52 23.49 -13.90
CA PHE A 142 -16.85 22.90 -13.99
C PHE A 142 -17.75 23.17 -12.76
N ARG A 143 -17.33 24.00 -11.80
CA ARG A 143 -18.20 24.43 -10.68
C ARG A 143 -18.78 25.81 -10.98
N GLU A 144 -20.08 25.99 -10.76
CA GLU A 144 -20.82 27.23 -11.02
C GLU A 144 -20.45 28.43 -10.14
N ASN A 145 -19.50 28.28 -9.21
CA ASN A 145 -19.17 29.33 -8.23
C ASN A 145 -17.76 29.89 -8.45
N ASN A 146 -17.64 31.21 -8.29
CA ASN A 146 -16.35 31.89 -8.10
C ASN A 146 -15.52 31.13 -7.07
N LEU A 147 -14.24 30.93 -7.37
CA LEU A 147 -13.33 30.24 -6.46
C LEU A 147 -13.30 31.01 -5.12
N PRO A 148 -13.81 30.45 -4.01
CA PRO A 148 -13.68 31.15 -2.75
C PRO A 148 -12.20 31.24 -2.42
N SER A 149 -11.77 32.37 -1.86
CA SER A 149 -10.45 32.46 -1.28
C SER A 149 -10.41 31.60 -0.01
N TYR A 150 -9.43 30.72 0.12
CA TYR A 150 -9.16 29.97 1.36
C TYR A 150 -7.71 29.47 1.39
N ILE A 151 -7.20 29.19 2.59
CA ILE A 151 -5.91 28.50 2.75
C ILE A 151 -6.20 27.00 2.56
N SER A 152 -5.77 26.44 1.42
CA SER A 152 -6.09 25.05 1.03
C SER A 152 -5.20 24.04 1.71
N SER A 153 -3.91 24.36 1.83
CA SER A 153 -2.89 23.45 2.36
C SER A 153 -1.82 24.22 3.11
N GLN A 154 -1.26 23.58 4.13
CA GLN A 154 -0.12 24.07 4.89
C GLN A 154 0.93 22.97 4.97
N TYR A 155 2.19 23.30 4.66
CA TYR A 155 3.29 22.34 4.65
C TYR A 155 4.41 22.81 5.56
N LEU A 156 4.87 21.92 6.43
CA LEU A 156 6.04 22.16 7.26
C LEU A 156 7.24 21.70 6.45
N GLN A 157 8.14 22.64 6.13
CA GLN A 157 9.37 22.29 5.44
C GLN A 157 10.48 22.05 6.47
N THR A 158 10.62 22.97 7.43
CA THR A 158 11.44 22.86 8.64
C THR A 158 10.77 23.59 9.80
N LEU A 159 11.36 23.54 11.00
CA LEU A 159 10.91 24.37 12.13
C LEU A 159 11.05 25.90 11.87
N GLU A 160 11.83 26.28 10.87
CA GLU A 160 12.13 27.67 10.49
C GLU A 160 11.51 28.06 9.13
N CYS A 161 10.81 27.13 8.46
CA CYS A 161 10.27 27.32 7.13
C CYS A 161 8.96 26.55 6.93
N PHE A 162 7.89 27.25 6.57
CA PHE A 162 6.61 26.63 6.27
C PHE A 162 5.92 27.35 5.11
N THR A 163 4.98 26.65 4.46
CA THR A 163 4.30 27.14 3.27
C THR A 163 2.79 27.11 3.45
N TRP A 164 2.09 28.16 3.03
CA TRP A 164 0.64 28.14 2.81
C TRP A 164 0.34 28.20 1.32
N ILE A 165 -0.66 27.45 0.88
CA ILE A 165 -1.23 27.57 -0.47
C ILE A 165 -2.61 28.21 -0.33
N CYS A 166 -2.83 29.30 -1.06
CA CYS A 166 -4.11 30.00 -1.05
C CYS A 166 -4.59 30.22 -2.49
N PRO A 167 -5.47 29.35 -3.02
CA PRO A 167 -6.21 29.66 -4.22
C PRO A 167 -7.24 30.78 -3.96
N GLY A 168 -7.37 31.71 -4.90
CA GLY A 168 -8.23 32.90 -4.81
C GLY A 168 -7.52 34.15 -4.28
N ASP A 169 -8.23 35.28 -4.30
CA ASP A 169 -7.72 36.58 -3.84
C ASP A 169 -7.57 36.60 -2.31
N ILE A 170 -6.34 36.55 -1.82
CA ILE A 170 -6.04 36.49 -0.38
C ILE A 170 -6.62 37.69 0.40
N THR A 171 -6.80 38.84 -0.25
CA THR A 171 -7.33 40.05 0.40
C THR A 171 -8.80 39.92 0.80
N GLN A 172 -9.52 38.96 0.22
CA GLN A 172 -10.90 38.63 0.61
C GLN A 172 -10.98 37.76 1.86
N LEU A 173 -9.85 37.20 2.32
CA LEU A 173 -9.81 36.46 3.57
C LEU A 173 -9.87 37.39 4.78
N ASP A 174 -10.67 37.03 5.76
CA ASP A 174 -10.65 37.69 7.07
C ASP A 174 -9.41 37.20 7.86
N TYR A 175 -8.34 38.00 7.83
CA TYR A 175 -7.12 37.69 8.59
C TYR A 175 -7.40 37.58 10.10
N ARG A 176 -8.33 38.35 10.65
CA ARG A 176 -8.65 38.33 12.09
C ARG A 176 -9.29 37.02 12.48
N LYS A 177 -10.15 36.47 11.62
CA LYS A 177 -10.73 35.12 11.79
C LYS A 177 -9.63 34.06 11.76
N ASN A 178 -8.66 34.17 10.86
CA ASN A 178 -7.52 33.25 10.80
C ASN A 178 -6.68 33.30 12.08
N VAL A 179 -6.30 34.51 12.53
CA VAL A 179 -5.58 34.67 13.81
C VAL A 179 -6.41 34.12 14.98
N HIS A 180 -7.71 34.44 15.05
CA HIS A 180 -8.59 33.94 16.09
C HIS A 180 -8.58 32.40 16.13
N ASN A 181 -8.64 31.74 14.97
CA ASN A 181 -8.60 30.29 14.88
C ASN A 181 -7.25 29.72 15.38
N ILE A 182 -6.13 30.33 14.99
CA ILE A 182 -4.79 29.91 15.44
C ILE A 182 -4.68 30.02 16.97
N ILE A 183 -5.11 31.15 17.55
CA ILE A 183 -5.07 31.38 18.99
C ILE A 183 -6.02 30.43 19.73
N LYS A 184 -7.22 30.22 19.19
CA LYS A 184 -8.21 29.30 19.77
C LYS A 184 -7.66 27.87 19.81
N GLN A 185 -7.12 27.37 18.70
CA GLN A 185 -6.49 26.05 18.63
C GLN A 185 -5.36 25.90 19.66
N SER A 186 -4.53 26.94 19.83
CA SER A 186 -3.44 26.93 20.81
C SER A 186 -3.97 26.91 22.25
N LYS A 187 -5.02 27.68 22.56
CA LYS A 187 -5.71 27.65 23.86
C LYS A 187 -6.35 26.30 24.14
N ASP A 188 -6.98 25.70 23.14
CA ASP A 188 -7.62 24.39 23.26
C ASP A 188 -6.58 23.30 23.52
N LYS A 189 -5.42 23.35 22.82
CA LYS A 189 -4.26 22.49 23.06
C LYS A 189 -3.66 22.66 24.46
N ALA A 190 -3.57 23.88 24.99
CA ALA A 190 -3.05 24.13 26.34
C ALA A 190 -4.03 23.71 27.44
N LYS A 191 -5.34 23.94 27.26
CA LYS A 191 -6.39 23.51 28.19
C LYS A 191 -6.50 21.99 28.25
N SER A 192 -6.26 21.32 27.13
CA SER A 192 -5.97 19.90 27.20
C SER A 192 -4.62 19.72 27.86
N LYS A 193 -4.60 19.52 29.20
CA LYS A 193 -3.46 18.89 29.87
C LYS A 193 -2.95 17.74 28.97
N PRO A 194 -1.65 17.40 29.00
CA PRO A 194 -1.22 16.05 28.70
C PRO A 194 -1.80 15.14 29.79
N ALA A 195 -3.13 15.05 29.88
CA ALA A 195 -3.73 13.77 30.14
C ALA A 195 -3.03 12.85 29.15
N ASN A 196 -2.58 11.71 29.64
CA ASN A 196 -2.70 10.47 28.88
C ASN A 196 -4.12 10.44 28.33
N LYS A 197 -4.37 11.19 27.27
CA LYS A 197 -5.45 10.97 26.36
C LYS A 197 -4.95 9.71 25.67
N SER A 198 -5.23 8.58 26.31
CA SER A 198 -6.27 7.74 25.76
C SER A 198 -7.38 8.66 25.25
N GLN A 199 -7.16 9.31 24.09
CA GLN A 199 -8.19 9.29 23.09
C GLN A 199 -8.67 7.87 23.18
N VAL A 200 -9.96 7.68 23.46
CA VAL A 200 -10.60 6.44 23.05
C VAL A 200 -10.27 6.43 21.57
N LYS A 201 -9.14 5.79 21.22
CA LYS A 201 -8.79 5.48 19.86
C LYS A 201 -10.09 4.82 19.43
N PRO A 202 -10.75 5.31 18.36
CA PRO A 202 -11.81 4.51 17.78
C PRO A 202 -11.26 3.09 17.74
N GLU A 203 -11.96 2.14 18.34
CA GLU A 203 -11.41 0.82 18.65
C GLU A 203 -11.18 0.12 17.32
N TYR A 204 -10.05 0.46 16.69
CA TYR A 204 -9.70 -0.01 15.38
C TYR A 204 -9.19 -1.42 15.55
N ILE A 205 -9.58 -2.28 14.62
CA ILE A 205 -9.00 -3.62 14.54
C ILE A 205 -7.72 -3.44 13.75
N ASP A 206 -6.59 -3.56 14.43
CA ASP A 206 -5.28 -3.58 13.80
C ASP A 206 -5.17 -4.86 12.96
N GLY A 207 -4.48 -4.75 11.82
CA GLY A 207 -4.44 -5.81 10.84
C GLY A 207 -3.29 -5.68 9.87
N TYR A 208 -3.23 -6.64 8.95
CA TYR A 208 -2.32 -6.60 7.82
C TYR A 208 -3.04 -6.89 6.52
N GLY A 209 -2.54 -6.33 5.42
CA GLY A 209 -3.11 -6.55 4.11
C GLY A 209 -2.12 -6.37 2.98
N THR A 210 -2.58 -6.76 1.80
CA THR A 210 -1.83 -6.70 0.54
C THR A 210 -2.81 -6.73 -0.63
N TYR A 211 -2.31 -6.79 -1.85
CA TYR A 211 -3.14 -7.00 -3.03
C TYR A 211 -3.22 -8.49 -3.39
N PHE A 212 -4.18 -8.91 -4.21
CA PHE A 212 -4.03 -10.12 -5.02
C PHE A 212 -2.99 -9.88 -6.14
N PHE A 213 -2.22 -10.91 -6.50
CA PHE A 213 -1.29 -10.85 -7.64
C PHE A 213 -1.26 -12.22 -8.33
N PRO A 214 -1.48 -12.31 -9.66
CA PRO A 214 -1.85 -11.24 -10.58
C PRO A 214 -3.07 -10.44 -10.11
N SER A 215 -3.08 -9.14 -10.39
CA SER A 215 -4.06 -8.21 -9.83
C SER A 215 -5.48 -8.49 -10.35
N ILE A 216 -6.49 -8.19 -9.53
CA ILE A 216 -7.88 -8.54 -9.84
C ILE A 216 -8.82 -7.32 -9.77
N TRP A 217 -10.02 -7.51 -10.33
CA TRP A 217 -11.22 -6.73 -10.04
C TRP A 217 -12.28 -7.66 -9.44
N LEU A 218 -12.79 -7.29 -8.25
CA LEU A 218 -13.95 -7.96 -7.66
C LEU A 218 -15.23 -7.50 -8.37
N ASP A 219 -16.01 -8.46 -8.89
CA ASP A 219 -17.25 -8.20 -9.65
C ASP A 219 -17.03 -7.22 -10.82
N GLY A 220 -15.90 -7.38 -11.50
CA GLY A 220 -15.55 -6.64 -12.71
C GLY A 220 -15.07 -5.21 -12.48
N LYS A 221 -14.53 -4.61 -13.54
CA LYS A 221 -13.95 -3.26 -13.50
C LYS A 221 -15.00 -2.23 -13.02
N PRO A 222 -14.63 -1.28 -12.13
CA PRO A 222 -15.55 -0.23 -11.72
C PRO A 222 -15.99 0.62 -12.93
N THR A 223 -17.30 0.71 -13.13
CA THR A 223 -17.90 1.62 -14.12
C THR A 223 -17.87 3.04 -13.58
N LEU A 224 -17.24 3.94 -14.32
CA LEU A 224 -17.15 5.35 -13.96
C LEU A 224 -18.22 6.12 -14.71
N SER A 225 -18.96 6.97 -14.01
CA SER A 225 -19.82 7.93 -14.68
C SER A 225 -18.97 8.89 -15.52
N LEU A 226 -19.55 9.50 -16.55
CA LEU A 226 -18.87 10.54 -17.32
C LEU A 226 -18.32 11.65 -16.42
N LYS A 227 -19.09 12.02 -15.38
CA LYS A 227 -18.66 12.99 -14.36
C LYS A 227 -17.39 12.53 -13.66
N ASP A 228 -17.32 11.30 -13.18
CA ASP A 228 -16.12 10.79 -12.49
C ASP A 228 -14.88 10.78 -13.39
N ARG A 229 -15.08 10.47 -14.69
CA ARG A 229 -14.01 10.47 -15.69
C ARG A 229 -13.48 11.86 -15.98
N ILE A 230 -14.38 12.86 -16.10
CA ILE A 230 -14.00 14.26 -16.36
C ILE A 230 -13.31 14.85 -15.14
N LEU A 231 -13.85 14.56 -13.96
CA LEU A 231 -13.29 15.04 -12.72
C LEU A 231 -11.94 14.35 -12.45
N GLY A 232 -11.71 13.10 -12.87
CA GLY A 232 -10.47 12.39 -12.52
C GLY A 232 -10.54 11.86 -11.10
N SER A 233 -11.68 11.27 -10.74
CA SER A 233 -11.85 10.62 -9.43
C SER A 233 -10.79 9.54 -9.21
N ARG A 234 -10.46 9.22 -7.96
CA ARG A 234 -9.50 8.16 -7.58
C ARG A 234 -10.22 6.93 -7.03
N LEU A 235 -9.56 5.76 -7.07
CA LEU A 235 -10.14 4.53 -6.51
C LEU A 235 -10.43 4.69 -5.01
N CYS A 236 -9.48 5.24 -4.25
CA CYS A 236 -9.61 5.39 -2.80
C CYS A 236 -10.75 6.36 -2.35
N ILE A 237 -11.19 7.26 -3.24
CA ILE A 237 -12.23 8.25 -2.92
C ILE A 237 -13.62 7.63 -3.01
N LYS A 238 -13.77 6.58 -3.84
CA LYS A 238 -15.02 5.85 -3.93
C LYS A 238 -14.99 4.71 -2.92
N LYS A 239 -15.94 4.75 -1.97
CA LYS A 239 -16.34 3.58 -1.20
C LYS A 239 -16.98 2.59 -2.17
N TYR A 240 -16.18 1.77 -2.83
CA TYR A 240 -16.69 0.65 -3.59
C TYR A 240 -17.16 -0.42 -2.62
N ASP A 241 -18.15 -1.20 -3.04
CA ASP A 241 -18.59 -2.37 -2.28
C ASP A 241 -17.38 -3.27 -2.00
N SER A 242 -17.11 -3.47 -0.72
CA SER A 242 -16.09 -4.38 -0.24
C SER A 242 -16.76 -5.69 0.12
N LEU A 243 -16.15 -6.81 -0.25
CA LEU A 243 -16.56 -8.12 0.22
C LEU A 243 -16.03 -8.30 1.65
N ILE A 244 -16.96 -8.40 2.58
CA ILE A 244 -16.67 -8.57 4.01
C ILE A 244 -16.97 -10.02 4.38
N LEU A 245 -15.97 -10.70 4.92
CA LEU A 245 -16.02 -12.10 5.31
C LEU A 245 -15.44 -12.29 6.71
N ASN A 246 -15.64 -13.48 7.26
CA ASN A 246 -14.91 -13.96 8.42
C ASN A 246 -13.97 -15.09 7.97
N TYR A 247 -12.76 -15.13 8.50
CA TYR A 247 -11.84 -16.24 8.28
C TYR A 247 -11.15 -16.60 9.59
N LYS A 248 -11.40 -17.83 10.09
CA LYS A 248 -10.84 -18.33 11.36
C LYS A 248 -11.06 -17.33 12.51
N GLY A 249 -12.27 -16.77 12.59
CA GLY A 249 -12.68 -15.82 13.64
C GLY A 249 -12.27 -14.36 13.41
N ARG A 250 -11.60 -14.01 12.31
CA ARG A 250 -11.09 -12.66 12.03
C ARG A 250 -11.87 -12.00 10.90
N ASN A 251 -11.97 -10.68 10.95
CA ASN A 251 -12.55 -9.90 9.85
C ASN A 251 -11.61 -9.93 8.65
N LEU A 252 -12.12 -10.39 7.51
CA LEU A 252 -11.44 -10.38 6.23
C LEU A 252 -12.19 -9.45 5.29
N ILE A 253 -11.51 -8.45 4.73
CA ILE A 253 -12.10 -7.47 3.84
C ILE A 253 -11.36 -7.53 2.51
N ILE A 254 -12.11 -7.67 1.42
CA ILE A 254 -11.58 -7.63 0.05
C ILE A 254 -12.25 -6.47 -0.67
N GLU A 255 -11.46 -5.47 -1.04
CA GLU A 255 -11.94 -4.31 -1.78
C GLU A 255 -12.05 -4.60 -3.28
N LYS A 256 -12.79 -3.72 -3.97
CA LYS A 256 -13.05 -3.86 -5.40
C LYS A 256 -11.77 -3.96 -6.25
N ASP A 257 -10.73 -3.25 -5.87
CA ASP A 257 -9.41 -3.25 -6.51
C ASP A 257 -8.53 -4.44 -6.09
N GLY A 258 -9.10 -5.47 -5.47
CA GLY A 258 -8.34 -6.65 -5.08
C GLY A 258 -7.34 -6.39 -3.96
N PHE A 259 -7.46 -5.30 -3.20
CA PHE A 259 -6.80 -5.21 -1.91
C PHE A 259 -7.51 -6.14 -0.92
N ILE A 260 -6.76 -7.00 -0.24
CA ILE A 260 -7.23 -7.93 0.79
C ILE A 260 -6.56 -7.60 2.12
N GLY A 261 -7.36 -7.50 3.18
CA GLY A 261 -6.87 -7.22 4.53
C GLY A 261 -7.55 -8.10 5.57
N ILE A 262 -6.80 -8.51 6.58
CA ILE A 262 -7.28 -9.33 7.69
C ILE A 262 -6.99 -8.63 9.02
N GLY A 263 -7.98 -8.63 9.93
CA GLY A 263 -7.85 -8.12 11.29
C GLY A 263 -7.08 -9.08 12.19
N GLU A 264 -5.76 -9.13 12.02
CA GLU A 264 -4.80 -9.89 12.82
C GLU A 264 -3.60 -8.99 13.14
N GLU A 265 -3.24 -8.88 14.42
CA GLU A 265 -2.16 -8.00 14.90
C GLU A 265 -0.76 -8.60 14.71
N ASP A 266 -0.67 -9.93 14.62
CA ASP A 266 0.58 -10.63 14.38
C ASP A 266 0.85 -10.76 12.87
N LYS A 267 1.93 -10.13 12.39
CA LYS A 267 2.30 -10.09 10.97
C LYS A 267 2.47 -11.49 10.37
N ASP A 268 3.14 -12.39 11.09
CA ASP A 268 3.45 -13.73 10.60
C ASP A 268 2.18 -14.58 10.50
N THR A 269 1.30 -14.48 11.49
CA THR A 269 -0.01 -15.12 11.47
C THR A 269 -0.88 -14.58 10.33
N ALA A 270 -0.93 -13.26 10.14
CA ALA A 270 -1.65 -12.66 9.02
C ALA A 270 -1.12 -13.15 7.66
N LEU A 271 0.21 -13.23 7.51
CA LEU A 271 0.86 -13.72 6.31
C LEU A 271 0.50 -15.19 6.02
N ILE A 272 0.46 -16.04 7.04
CA ILE A 272 0.02 -17.44 6.92
C ILE A 272 -1.44 -17.49 6.46
N LEU A 273 -2.34 -16.81 7.15
CA LEU A 273 -3.78 -16.82 6.87
C LEU A 273 -4.10 -16.31 5.46
N LEU A 274 -3.44 -15.24 5.02
CA LEU A 274 -3.63 -14.74 3.66
C LEU A 274 -3.09 -15.71 2.61
N ASN A 275 -1.93 -16.33 2.85
CA ASN A 275 -1.39 -17.33 1.93
C ASN A 275 -2.22 -18.62 1.88
N GLU A 276 -2.90 -18.99 2.96
CA GLU A 276 -3.87 -20.10 2.97
C GLU A 276 -5.01 -19.85 1.98
N ILE A 277 -5.56 -18.63 1.95
CA ILE A 277 -6.57 -18.19 0.99
C ILE A 277 -6.02 -18.24 -0.44
N MET A 278 -4.81 -17.69 -0.67
CA MET A 278 -4.15 -17.73 -1.98
C MET A 278 -3.88 -19.17 -2.44
N ALA A 279 -3.61 -20.10 -1.52
CA ALA A 279 -3.28 -21.47 -1.88
C ALA A 279 -4.53 -22.26 -2.30
N VAL A 280 -5.66 -22.03 -1.64
CA VAL A 280 -6.94 -22.65 -2.01
C VAL A 280 -7.45 -22.13 -3.35
N SER A 281 -7.15 -20.88 -3.72
CA SER A 281 -7.56 -20.31 -5.01
C SER A 281 -7.04 -21.10 -6.22
N ILE A 282 -5.92 -21.82 -6.07
CA ILE A 282 -5.34 -22.67 -7.14
C ILE A 282 -6.32 -23.78 -7.54
N LEU A 283 -7.13 -24.27 -6.61
CA LEU A 283 -8.13 -25.30 -6.87
C LEU A 283 -9.29 -24.78 -7.74
N TYR A 284 -9.47 -23.47 -7.76
CA TYR A 284 -10.43 -22.72 -8.57
C TYR A 284 -9.80 -22.19 -9.87
N ASN A 285 -8.60 -22.65 -10.22
CA ASN A 285 -7.81 -22.18 -11.35
C ASN A 285 -7.42 -20.69 -11.28
N TYR A 286 -7.39 -20.11 -10.08
CA TYR A 286 -6.81 -18.79 -9.85
C TYR A 286 -5.36 -18.93 -9.41
N ASN A 287 -4.45 -18.49 -10.27
CA ASN A 287 -3.01 -18.61 -10.08
C ASN A 287 -2.44 -17.43 -9.29
N PHE A 288 -2.95 -17.21 -8.08
CA PHE A 288 -2.38 -16.18 -7.22
C PHE A 288 -0.98 -16.57 -6.77
N HIS A 289 -0.14 -15.56 -6.58
CA HIS A 289 1.21 -15.69 -6.12
C HIS A 289 1.25 -15.70 -4.60
N TYR A 290 2.18 -16.49 -4.07
CA TYR A 290 2.61 -16.48 -2.69
C TYR A 290 2.97 -15.06 -2.26
N ILE A 291 2.42 -14.62 -1.13
CA ILE A 291 2.68 -13.33 -0.51
C ILE A 291 3.96 -13.46 0.32
N ARG A 292 4.94 -12.60 0.05
CA ARG A 292 6.19 -12.54 0.82
C ARG A 292 6.07 -11.60 2.03
N GLU A 293 7.00 -11.75 2.96
CA GLU A 293 7.04 -10.96 4.19
C GLU A 293 7.16 -9.44 3.95
N ASN A 294 7.79 -9.03 2.85
CA ASN A 294 7.93 -7.63 2.42
C ASN A 294 6.80 -7.16 1.49
N GLU A 295 5.84 -8.03 1.18
CA GLU A 295 4.70 -7.76 0.30
C GLU A 295 3.41 -7.48 1.10
N ILE A 296 3.44 -7.62 2.42
CA ILE A 296 2.34 -7.36 3.35
C ILE A 296 2.65 -6.11 4.18
N GLY A 297 1.61 -5.32 4.49
CA GLY A 297 1.77 -4.08 5.24
C GLY A 297 0.67 -3.85 6.28
N PRO A 298 0.94 -3.08 7.35
CA PRO A 298 -0.05 -2.82 8.39
C PRO A 298 -1.23 -2.01 7.84
N LEU A 299 -2.39 -2.26 8.45
CA LEU A 299 -3.63 -1.54 8.20
C LEU A 299 -4.45 -1.40 9.48
N SER A 300 -5.45 -0.51 9.44
CA SER A 300 -6.43 -0.37 10.50
C SER A 300 -7.85 -0.45 9.93
N ILE A 301 -8.69 -1.27 10.55
CA ILE A 301 -10.09 -1.49 10.15
C ILE A 301 -11.01 -0.76 11.12
N ASN A 302 -11.97 -0.01 10.58
CA ASN A 302 -13.05 0.56 11.39
C ASN A 302 -14.06 -0.55 11.75
N PRO A 303 -14.34 -0.84 13.04
CA PRO A 303 -15.19 -1.96 13.44
C PRO A 303 -16.66 -1.76 13.04
N ASN A 304 -17.11 -0.50 12.91
CA ASN A 304 -18.50 -0.18 12.60
C ASN A 304 -18.78 -0.24 11.10
N THR A 305 -17.82 0.21 10.29
CA THR A 305 -17.99 0.29 8.83
C THR A 305 -17.30 -0.84 8.07
N LEU A 306 -16.44 -1.61 8.74
CA LEU A 306 -15.61 -2.67 8.17
C LEU A 306 -14.89 -2.20 6.90
N SER A 307 -14.30 -1.01 6.99
CA SER A 307 -13.53 -0.37 5.92
C SER A 307 -12.14 -0.01 6.41
N PHE A 308 -11.15 -0.07 5.52
CA PHE A 308 -9.79 0.35 5.84
C PHE A 308 -9.72 1.86 6.09
N GLN A 309 -8.99 2.25 7.14
CA GLN A 309 -8.74 3.65 7.50
C GLN A 309 -7.32 4.08 7.11
N SER A 310 -6.37 3.15 7.22
CA SER A 310 -5.00 3.33 6.78
C SER A 310 -4.50 2.02 6.18
N THR A 311 -3.65 2.13 5.17
CA THR A 311 -2.92 1.02 4.57
C THR A 311 -1.49 1.51 4.30
N GLN A 312 -0.49 0.71 4.67
CA GLN A 312 0.92 1.04 4.43
C GLN A 312 1.64 -0.19 3.89
N LEU A 313 1.84 -0.28 2.58
CA LEU A 313 2.72 -1.31 2.02
C LEU A 313 4.17 -0.83 2.06
N GLN A 314 5.11 -1.75 2.31
CA GLN A 314 6.52 -1.43 2.46
C GLN A 314 7.34 -1.86 1.24
N GLY A 315 8.27 -0.99 0.83
CA GLY A 315 9.28 -1.27 -0.20
C GLY A 315 8.75 -1.36 -1.63
N PRO A 316 9.62 -1.26 -2.65
CA PRO A 316 9.21 -1.36 -4.04
C PRO A 316 9.00 -2.83 -4.46
N ASN A 317 7.77 -3.22 -4.80
CA ASN A 317 7.43 -4.51 -5.38
C ASN A 317 6.18 -4.43 -6.27
N LYS A 318 5.88 -5.51 -7.02
CA LYS A 318 4.75 -5.52 -7.96
C LYS A 318 3.38 -5.25 -7.31
N ARG A 319 3.24 -5.46 -5.99
CA ARG A 319 2.00 -5.18 -5.24
C ARG A 319 1.97 -3.75 -4.71
N THR A 320 3.11 -3.14 -4.40
CA THR A 320 3.14 -1.70 -4.08
C THR A 320 2.85 -0.84 -5.30
N ASP A 321 3.24 -1.30 -6.50
CA ASP A 321 2.83 -0.64 -7.75
C ASP A 321 1.29 -0.56 -7.87
N LEU A 322 0.56 -1.57 -7.37
CA LEU A 322 -0.91 -1.56 -7.32
C LEU A 322 -1.45 -0.54 -6.30
N SER A 323 -0.77 -0.38 -5.17
CA SER A 323 -1.10 0.65 -4.18
C SER A 323 -0.90 2.04 -4.75
N ASP A 324 0.20 2.31 -5.46
CA ASP A 324 0.43 3.60 -6.10
C ASP A 324 -0.63 3.89 -7.16
N HIS A 325 -1.03 2.86 -7.93
CA HIS A 325 -2.14 2.96 -8.86
C HIS A 325 -3.48 3.28 -8.20
N ARG A 326 -3.69 2.93 -6.92
CA ARG A 326 -4.89 3.33 -6.17
C ARG A 326 -5.01 4.85 -6.03
N TRP A 327 -3.88 5.54 -6.02
CA TRP A 327 -3.77 6.99 -5.89
C TRP A 327 -3.72 7.73 -7.24
N THR A 328 -3.53 7.01 -8.35
CA THR A 328 -3.64 7.56 -9.71
C THR A 328 -5.09 7.84 -10.10
N ASP A 329 -5.29 8.79 -11.01
CA ASP A 329 -6.63 9.14 -11.50
C ASP A 329 -7.23 7.96 -12.28
N LEU A 330 -8.52 7.71 -12.08
CA LEU A 330 -9.22 6.54 -12.61
C LEU A 330 -9.22 6.47 -14.16
N THR A 331 -8.92 7.57 -14.84
CA THR A 331 -8.76 7.63 -16.29
C THR A 331 -7.52 6.87 -16.77
N ASP A 332 -6.53 6.69 -15.90
CA ASP A 332 -5.25 6.04 -16.18
C ASP A 332 -5.21 4.56 -15.78
N ILE A 333 -6.35 3.98 -15.35
CA ILE A 333 -6.48 2.55 -15.01
C ILE A 333 -6.09 1.61 -16.16
N LYS A 334 -5.92 2.12 -17.39
CA LYS A 334 -5.51 1.31 -18.55
C LYS A 334 -4.12 0.68 -18.42
N VAL A 335 -3.29 1.11 -17.47
CA VAL A 335 -1.88 0.68 -17.38
C VAL A 335 -1.73 -0.72 -16.78
N ILE A 336 -2.61 -1.15 -15.87
CA ILE A 336 -2.49 -2.46 -15.22
C ILE A 336 -3.68 -3.37 -15.58
N TYR A 337 -3.36 -4.47 -16.26
CA TYR A 337 -4.32 -5.54 -16.52
C TYR A 337 -4.74 -6.21 -15.22
N ARG A 338 -6.04 -6.34 -15.02
CA ARG A 338 -6.64 -6.98 -13.84
C ARG A 338 -7.65 -8.01 -14.29
N THR A 339 -7.53 -9.22 -13.76
CA THR A 339 -8.47 -10.30 -14.03
C THR A 339 -9.76 -10.05 -13.24
N GLU A 340 -10.90 -10.14 -13.90
CA GLU A 340 -12.19 -10.03 -13.21
C GLU A 340 -12.52 -11.35 -12.52
N ILE A 341 -12.89 -11.28 -11.25
CA ILE A 341 -13.24 -12.45 -10.43
C ILE A 341 -14.61 -12.20 -9.78
N PRO A 342 -15.57 -13.13 -9.94
CA PRO A 342 -16.84 -13.07 -9.21
C PRO A 342 -16.60 -13.17 -7.71
N LYS A 343 -17.32 -12.37 -6.92
CA LYS A 343 -17.25 -12.45 -5.45
C LYS A 343 -17.63 -13.84 -4.93
N GLU A 344 -18.53 -14.55 -5.61
CA GLU A 344 -19.02 -15.87 -5.23
C GLU A 344 -17.87 -16.88 -5.17
N ASP A 345 -16.92 -16.79 -6.10
CA ASP A 345 -15.74 -17.66 -6.12
C ASP A 345 -14.82 -17.36 -4.92
N LEU A 346 -14.61 -16.09 -4.58
CA LEU A 346 -13.80 -15.71 -3.41
C LEU A 346 -14.46 -16.11 -2.10
N ILE A 347 -15.79 -16.02 -2.00
CA ILE A 347 -16.56 -16.57 -0.86
C ILE A 347 -16.31 -18.08 -0.74
N GLU A 348 -16.37 -18.82 -1.84
CA GLU A 348 -16.16 -20.27 -1.83
C GLU A 348 -14.72 -20.64 -1.48
N ILE A 349 -13.73 -19.88 -1.98
CA ILE A 349 -12.31 -20.05 -1.65
C ILE A 349 -12.08 -19.87 -0.15
N VAL A 350 -12.58 -18.78 0.44
CA VAL A 350 -12.39 -18.50 1.88
C VAL A 350 -13.07 -19.58 2.72
N ARG A 351 -14.30 -19.97 2.36
CA ARG A 351 -15.01 -21.07 3.05
C ARG A 351 -14.24 -22.39 2.97
N ASN A 352 -13.76 -22.78 1.79
CA ASN A 352 -12.98 -24.00 1.64
C ASN A 352 -11.60 -23.92 2.31
N ALA A 353 -11.00 -22.73 2.42
CA ALA A 353 -9.78 -22.54 3.20
C ALA A 353 -10.01 -22.78 4.70
N GLU A 354 -11.20 -22.47 5.21
CA GLU A 354 -11.56 -22.75 6.61
C GLU A 354 -11.88 -24.23 6.82
N GLU A 355 -12.60 -24.86 5.89
CA GLU A 355 -12.99 -26.27 5.97
C GLU A 355 -11.83 -27.26 5.72
N LEU A 356 -10.92 -26.97 4.78
CA LEU A 356 -9.90 -27.92 4.34
C LEU A 356 -8.61 -27.82 5.15
N LEU A 357 -8.26 -26.64 5.65
CA LEU A 357 -6.97 -26.36 6.28
C LEU A 357 -7.03 -26.52 7.80
N ILE A 358 -7.67 -27.59 8.25
CA ILE A 358 -7.76 -27.98 9.66
C ILE A 358 -6.48 -28.69 10.11
N SER A 359 -5.83 -29.46 9.21
CA SER A 359 -4.58 -30.16 9.51
C SER A 359 -3.36 -29.39 9.00
N ASP A 360 -2.38 -29.19 9.88
CA ASP A 360 -1.09 -28.56 9.54
C ASP A 360 -0.41 -29.26 8.36
N ASP A 361 -0.52 -30.58 8.29
CA ASP A 361 0.09 -31.36 7.22
C ASP A 361 -0.48 -31.03 5.83
N PHE A 362 -1.79 -30.81 5.76
CA PHE A 362 -2.45 -30.44 4.50
C PHE A 362 -2.24 -28.95 4.18
N SER A 363 -2.33 -28.07 5.19
CA SER A 363 -2.01 -26.64 5.03
C SER A 363 -0.60 -26.45 4.48
N ASN A 364 0.40 -27.11 5.06
CA ASN A 364 1.78 -27.07 4.54
C ASN A 364 1.89 -27.57 3.09
N SER A 365 1.10 -28.58 2.70
CA SER A 365 1.11 -29.12 1.35
C SER A 365 0.52 -28.13 0.33
N ILE A 366 -0.58 -27.48 0.65
CA ILE A 366 -1.21 -26.53 -0.27
C ILE A 366 -0.40 -25.23 -0.37
N ILE A 367 0.22 -24.77 0.73
CA ILE A 367 1.16 -23.64 0.71
C ILE A 367 2.39 -23.95 -0.14
N LEU A 368 2.93 -25.18 -0.04
CA LEU A 368 4.04 -25.61 -0.88
C LEU A 368 3.65 -25.64 -2.37
N LEU A 369 2.41 -26.05 -2.68
CA LEU A 369 1.86 -25.97 -4.03
C LEU A 369 1.74 -24.52 -4.50
N LEU A 370 1.29 -23.60 -3.66
CA LEU A 370 1.25 -22.17 -3.96
C LEU A 370 2.62 -21.60 -4.30
N GLY A 371 3.65 -21.96 -3.53
CA GLY A 371 5.03 -21.61 -3.86
C GLY A 371 5.47 -22.17 -5.21
N ALA A 372 5.18 -23.45 -5.49
CA ALA A 372 5.50 -24.08 -6.76
C ALA A 372 4.83 -23.38 -7.96
N THR A 373 3.55 -23.02 -7.83
CA THR A 373 2.77 -22.26 -8.82
C THR A 373 3.36 -20.86 -9.02
N THR A 374 3.72 -20.19 -7.93
CA THR A 374 4.34 -18.85 -7.98
C THR A 374 5.65 -18.85 -8.75
N HIS A 375 6.54 -19.82 -8.46
CA HIS A 375 7.79 -19.98 -9.20
C HIS A 375 7.56 -20.33 -10.67
N PHE A 376 6.55 -21.14 -10.98
CA PHE A 376 6.19 -21.45 -12.36
C PHE A 376 5.83 -20.17 -13.15
N HIS A 377 4.94 -19.33 -12.60
CA HIS A 377 4.52 -18.09 -13.25
C HIS A 377 5.64 -17.02 -13.31
N ASN A 378 6.59 -17.05 -12.38
CA ASN A 378 7.80 -16.22 -12.44
C ASN A 378 8.87 -16.77 -13.41
N ARG A 379 8.61 -17.88 -14.11
CA ARG A 379 9.56 -18.58 -15.00
C ARG A 379 10.79 -19.15 -14.28
N GLU A 380 10.66 -19.42 -12.99
CA GLU A 380 11.66 -20.07 -12.14
C GLU A 380 11.43 -21.59 -12.12
N PHE A 381 11.42 -22.19 -13.32
CA PHE A 381 10.97 -23.56 -13.56
C PHE A 381 11.67 -24.61 -12.70
N SER A 382 12.98 -24.47 -12.49
CA SER A 382 13.71 -25.39 -11.60
C SER A 382 13.19 -25.36 -10.17
N MET A 383 12.88 -24.19 -9.60
CA MET A 383 12.33 -24.09 -8.24
C MET A 383 10.91 -24.66 -8.18
N SER A 384 10.10 -24.41 -9.22
CA SER A 384 8.77 -25.02 -9.35
C SER A 384 8.85 -26.56 -9.34
N CYS A 385 9.78 -27.15 -10.11
CA CYS A 385 10.05 -28.60 -10.10
C CYS A 385 10.42 -29.11 -8.71
N LEU A 386 11.31 -28.41 -7.99
CA LEU A 386 11.79 -28.85 -6.68
C LEU A 386 10.69 -28.82 -5.62
N MET A 387 9.87 -27.77 -5.58
CA MET A 387 8.75 -27.67 -4.62
C MET A 387 7.64 -28.66 -4.94
N SER A 388 7.30 -28.83 -6.23
CA SER A 388 6.36 -29.85 -6.69
C SER A 388 6.86 -31.26 -6.38
N TRP A 389 8.16 -31.53 -6.56
CA TRP A 389 8.75 -32.82 -6.21
C TRP A 389 8.59 -33.16 -4.73
N ALA A 390 8.74 -32.19 -3.84
CA ALA A 390 8.55 -32.43 -2.41
C ALA A 390 7.11 -32.89 -2.08
N LEU A 391 6.09 -32.42 -2.80
CA LEU A 391 4.71 -32.92 -2.69
C LEU A 391 4.57 -34.34 -3.22
N ILE A 392 5.13 -34.61 -4.39
CA ILE A 392 5.14 -35.94 -5.02
C ILE A 392 5.82 -36.96 -4.10
N GLU A 393 6.99 -36.61 -3.57
CA GLU A 393 7.77 -37.41 -2.65
C GLU A 393 6.97 -37.75 -1.38
N LYS A 394 6.28 -36.74 -0.81
CA LYS A 394 5.41 -36.93 0.34
C LYS A 394 4.28 -37.93 0.07
N LYS A 395 3.62 -37.87 -1.10
CA LYS A 395 2.61 -38.86 -1.50
C LYS A 395 3.20 -40.26 -1.61
N ILE A 396 4.32 -40.43 -2.31
CA ILE A 396 4.99 -41.74 -2.46
C ILE A 396 5.31 -42.36 -1.10
N VAL A 397 5.86 -41.56 -0.18
CA VAL A 397 6.17 -42.01 1.19
C VAL A 397 4.91 -42.40 1.95
N ALA A 398 3.83 -41.61 1.84
CA ALA A 398 2.56 -41.91 2.50
C ALA A 398 1.91 -43.21 1.96
N GLU A 399 1.90 -43.41 0.65
CA GLU A 399 1.40 -44.63 0.01
C GLU A 399 2.21 -45.85 0.43
N TYR A 400 3.54 -45.76 0.37
CA TYR A 400 4.44 -46.80 0.86
C TYR A 400 4.14 -47.16 2.33
N HIS A 401 4.04 -46.17 3.21
CA HIS A 401 3.72 -46.38 4.62
C HIS A 401 2.34 -47.03 4.82
N SER A 402 1.34 -46.65 4.03
CA SER A 402 -0.01 -47.21 4.08
C SER A 402 0.00 -48.70 3.69
N ILE A 403 0.69 -49.06 2.61
CA ILE A 403 0.76 -50.44 2.10
C ILE A 403 1.53 -51.35 3.04
N ILE A 404 2.70 -50.90 3.52
CA ILE A 404 3.47 -51.68 4.50
C ILE A 404 2.65 -51.97 5.76
N LYS A 405 1.85 -51.00 6.24
CA LYS A 405 0.96 -51.19 7.38
C LYS A 405 -0.18 -52.18 7.10
N LYS A 406 -0.68 -52.23 5.85
CA LYS A 406 -1.74 -53.16 5.44
C LYS A 406 -1.25 -54.58 5.23
N GLN A 407 -0.02 -54.76 4.77
CA GLN A 407 0.53 -56.06 4.38
C GLN A 407 1.27 -56.78 5.51
N ILE A 408 1.57 -56.09 6.62
CA ILE A 408 2.41 -56.63 7.70
C ILE A 408 1.76 -56.39 9.05
N ASP A 409 1.38 -57.48 9.72
CA ASP A 409 0.69 -57.42 11.02
C ASP A 409 1.63 -57.01 12.17
N LYS A 410 2.91 -57.39 12.08
CA LYS A 410 3.87 -57.16 13.18
C LYS A 410 4.43 -55.74 13.14
N LYS A 411 4.01 -54.90 14.10
CA LYS A 411 4.49 -53.52 14.28
C LYS A 411 6.02 -53.36 14.19
N LYS A 412 6.79 -54.23 14.85
CA LYS A 412 8.27 -54.20 14.82
C LYS A 412 8.85 -54.36 13.42
N GLN A 413 8.19 -55.14 12.56
CA GLN A 413 8.60 -55.32 11.15
C GLN A 413 8.23 -54.10 10.30
N VAL A 414 7.03 -53.53 10.51
CA VAL A 414 6.61 -52.26 9.89
C VAL A 414 7.62 -51.15 10.20
N ASP A 415 7.97 -50.96 11.47
CA ASP A 415 8.91 -49.92 11.90
C ASP A 415 10.31 -50.13 11.31
N LYS A 416 10.76 -51.39 11.21
CA LYS A 416 12.05 -51.73 10.56
C LYS A 416 12.05 -51.40 9.07
N LEU A 417 10.93 -51.57 8.38
CA LEU A 417 10.83 -51.27 6.94
C LEU A 417 10.70 -49.77 6.68
N ARG A 418 10.00 -49.04 7.54
CA ARG A 418 9.87 -47.57 7.47
C ARG A 418 11.18 -46.84 7.78
N ASN A 419 11.89 -47.26 8.82
CA ASN A 419 13.05 -46.51 9.36
C ASN A 419 14.40 -47.17 9.03
N GLY A 420 14.40 -48.38 8.49
CA GLY A 420 15.59 -49.21 8.29
C GLY A 420 16.20 -49.10 6.89
N LYS A 421 16.11 -50.19 6.12
CA LYS A 421 16.92 -50.41 4.90
C LYS A 421 16.42 -49.65 3.65
N PHE A 422 15.13 -49.33 3.57
CA PHE A 422 14.50 -48.73 2.38
C PHE A 422 14.34 -47.22 2.53
N LYS A 423 15.47 -46.52 2.65
CA LYS A 423 15.48 -45.08 2.96
C LYS A 423 15.19 -44.21 1.75
N THR A 424 15.62 -44.63 0.56
CA THR A 424 15.54 -43.77 -0.63
C THR A 424 14.13 -43.77 -1.21
N ILE A 425 13.84 -42.84 -2.13
CA ILE A 425 12.59 -42.86 -2.89
C ILE A 425 12.62 -43.96 -3.95
N ASP A 426 13.78 -44.28 -4.50
CA ASP A 426 14.01 -45.38 -5.44
C ASP A 426 13.53 -46.69 -4.84
N ASP A 427 14.00 -47.00 -3.62
CA ASP A 427 13.60 -48.21 -2.90
C ASP A 427 12.08 -48.30 -2.73
N LYS A 428 11.44 -47.17 -2.37
CA LYS A 428 9.99 -47.12 -2.13
C LYS A 428 9.23 -47.33 -3.44
N LEU A 429 9.62 -46.67 -4.52
CA LEU A 429 9.00 -46.83 -5.84
C LEU A 429 9.15 -48.26 -6.38
N GLU A 430 10.31 -48.88 -6.22
CA GLU A 430 10.54 -50.28 -6.60
C GLU A 430 9.62 -51.23 -5.85
N ILE A 431 9.52 -51.07 -4.52
CA ILE A 431 8.64 -51.91 -3.70
C ILE A 431 7.18 -51.71 -4.08
N LEU A 432 6.73 -50.46 -4.27
CA LEU A 432 5.37 -50.16 -4.70
C LEU A 432 5.02 -50.83 -6.05
N ARG A 433 5.97 -50.83 -6.99
CA ARG A 433 5.84 -51.53 -8.28
C ARG A 433 5.77 -53.05 -8.09
N ILE A 434 6.69 -53.64 -7.32
CA ILE A 434 6.76 -55.10 -7.09
C ILE A 434 5.48 -55.63 -6.43
N ILE A 435 4.89 -54.87 -5.50
CA ILE A 435 3.63 -55.24 -4.82
C ILE A 435 2.41 -55.03 -5.72
N GLY A 436 2.56 -54.38 -6.88
CA GLY A 436 1.49 -54.12 -7.83
C GLY A 436 0.59 -52.94 -7.45
N ASN A 437 1.01 -52.08 -6.51
CA ASN A 437 0.27 -50.86 -6.17
C ASN A 437 0.63 -49.69 -7.10
N LEU A 438 1.68 -49.82 -7.89
CA LEU A 438 2.12 -48.82 -8.86
C LEU A 438 2.26 -49.49 -10.22
N VAL A 439 1.44 -49.07 -11.19
CA VAL A 439 1.53 -49.62 -12.56
C VAL A 439 2.79 -49.12 -13.26
N ASN A 440 3.28 -49.88 -14.24
CA ASN A 440 4.55 -49.56 -14.92
C ASN A 440 4.58 -48.14 -15.50
N GLU A 441 3.48 -47.66 -16.08
CA GLU A 441 3.40 -46.31 -16.64
C GLU A 441 3.60 -45.20 -15.58
N GLU A 442 2.97 -45.36 -14.41
CA GLU A 442 3.12 -44.42 -13.29
C GLU A 442 4.53 -44.49 -12.68
N TYR A 443 5.08 -45.70 -12.57
CA TYR A 443 6.46 -45.90 -12.12
C TYR A 443 7.45 -45.18 -13.04
N GLU A 444 7.34 -45.36 -14.37
CA GLU A 444 8.22 -44.69 -15.34
C GLU A 444 8.04 -43.17 -15.28
N LYS A 445 6.80 -42.68 -15.09
CA LYS A 445 6.52 -41.25 -14.86
C LYS A 445 7.27 -40.73 -13.63
N TYR A 446 7.16 -41.40 -12.47
CA TYR A 446 7.86 -40.97 -11.25
C TYR A 446 9.39 -41.03 -11.39
N MET A 447 9.92 -42.09 -12.01
CA MET A 447 11.36 -42.23 -12.26
C MET A 447 11.90 -41.14 -13.17
N CYS A 448 11.14 -40.77 -14.22
CA CYS A 448 11.49 -39.67 -15.11
C CYS A 448 11.59 -38.33 -14.35
N LEU A 449 10.57 -37.99 -13.55
CA LEU A 449 10.55 -36.77 -12.73
C LEU A 449 11.71 -36.77 -11.72
N LYS A 450 11.90 -37.86 -10.98
CA LYS A 450 13.01 -38.01 -10.03
C LYS A 450 14.37 -37.79 -10.69
N ASN A 451 14.59 -38.40 -11.86
CA ASN A 451 15.85 -38.26 -12.59
C ASN A 451 16.10 -36.82 -13.02
N LEU A 452 15.07 -36.09 -13.44
CA LEU A 452 15.17 -34.67 -13.73
C LEU A 452 15.48 -33.85 -12.46
N ARG A 453 14.81 -34.11 -11.34
CA ARG A 453 15.14 -33.48 -10.05
C ARG A 453 16.60 -33.71 -9.65
N ASN A 454 17.10 -34.91 -9.82
CA ASN A 454 18.51 -35.24 -9.54
C ASN A 454 19.46 -34.47 -10.48
N LYS A 455 19.11 -34.28 -11.76
CA LYS A 455 19.88 -33.44 -12.68
C LYS A 455 19.86 -31.96 -12.24
N ILE A 456 18.71 -31.43 -11.80
CA ILE A 456 18.60 -30.05 -11.31
C ILE A 456 19.51 -29.84 -10.09
N ILE A 457 19.39 -30.70 -9.08
CA ILE A 457 20.12 -30.54 -7.81
C ILE A 457 21.62 -30.82 -7.97
N HIS A 458 21.98 -31.95 -8.58
CA HIS A 458 23.38 -32.42 -8.57
C HIS A 458 24.19 -31.93 -9.77
N LYS A 459 23.53 -31.52 -10.85
CA LYS A 459 24.20 -31.08 -12.08
C LYS A 459 23.87 -29.63 -12.46
N GLY A 460 23.03 -28.94 -11.69
CA GLY A 460 22.63 -27.56 -11.98
C GLY A 460 21.83 -27.40 -13.28
N VAL A 461 21.20 -28.47 -13.78
CA VAL A 461 20.40 -28.42 -15.02
C VAL A 461 19.18 -27.52 -14.80
N ARG A 462 18.91 -26.64 -15.77
CA ARG A 462 17.70 -25.81 -15.77
C ARG A 462 16.52 -26.61 -16.32
N ALA A 463 15.39 -26.60 -15.61
CA ALA A 463 14.16 -27.17 -16.12
C ALA A 463 13.54 -26.25 -17.18
N THR A 464 12.89 -26.85 -18.18
CA THR A 464 12.05 -26.16 -19.15
C THR A 464 10.64 -25.94 -18.59
N GLU A 465 9.86 -25.07 -19.24
CA GLU A 465 8.45 -24.83 -18.90
C GLU A 465 7.62 -26.11 -18.97
N SER A 466 7.77 -26.91 -20.04
CA SER A 466 7.03 -28.17 -20.21
C SER A 466 7.36 -29.18 -19.12
N GLU A 467 8.63 -29.27 -18.71
CA GLU A 467 9.05 -30.13 -17.61
C GLU A 467 8.45 -29.68 -16.29
N ALA A 468 8.57 -28.39 -15.93
CA ALA A 468 7.98 -27.87 -14.69
C ALA A 468 6.46 -28.01 -14.66
N LYS A 469 5.79 -27.84 -15.81
CA LYS A 469 4.35 -28.05 -15.92
C LYS A 469 3.95 -29.49 -15.59
N LYS A 470 4.72 -30.50 -16.01
CA LYS A 470 4.44 -31.91 -15.67
C LYS A 470 4.50 -32.17 -14.16
N PHE A 471 5.47 -31.55 -13.47
CA PHE A 471 5.57 -31.62 -12.00
C PHE A 471 4.41 -30.93 -11.31
N LEU A 472 4.06 -29.73 -11.77
CA LEU A 472 3.02 -28.91 -11.19
C LEU A 472 1.64 -29.55 -11.36
N ASP A 473 1.31 -30.00 -12.58
CA ASP A 473 0.04 -30.65 -12.90
C ASP A 473 -0.17 -31.90 -12.03
N LEU A 474 0.86 -32.74 -11.90
CA LEU A 474 0.80 -33.91 -11.00
C LEU A 474 0.61 -33.49 -9.53
N SER A 475 1.28 -32.43 -9.07
CA SER A 475 1.13 -31.95 -7.70
C SER A 475 -0.28 -31.42 -7.41
N ILE A 476 -0.90 -30.75 -8.39
CA ILE A 476 -2.30 -30.32 -8.32
C ILE A 476 -3.24 -31.53 -8.25
N GLU A 477 -3.01 -32.56 -9.06
CA GLU A 477 -3.78 -33.82 -9.02
C GLU A 477 -3.71 -34.47 -7.63
N ILE A 478 -2.51 -34.57 -7.06
CA ILE A 478 -2.27 -35.13 -5.72
C ILE A 478 -3.06 -34.37 -4.65
N VAL A 479 -3.01 -33.04 -4.65
CA VAL A 479 -3.76 -32.22 -3.68
C VAL A 479 -5.28 -32.40 -3.87
N LYS A 480 -5.77 -32.44 -5.12
CA LYS A 480 -7.19 -32.68 -5.42
C LYS A 480 -7.67 -34.05 -4.93
N GLU A 481 -6.85 -35.09 -5.02
CA GLU A 481 -7.15 -36.42 -4.48
C GLU A 481 -7.31 -36.40 -2.96
N VAL A 482 -6.40 -35.73 -2.25
CA VAL A 482 -6.45 -35.60 -0.78
C VAL A 482 -7.74 -34.89 -0.34
N ILE A 483 -8.13 -33.83 -1.04
CA ILE A 483 -9.38 -33.11 -0.75
C ILE A 483 -10.61 -34.02 -0.95
N LYS A 484 -10.66 -34.77 -2.06
CA LYS A 484 -11.75 -35.72 -2.33
C LYS A 484 -11.86 -36.76 -1.20
N PHE A 485 -10.73 -37.24 -0.69
CA PHE A 485 -10.69 -38.19 0.41
C PHE A 485 -11.17 -37.57 1.74
N GLN A 486 -10.72 -36.37 2.10
CA GLN A 486 -11.17 -35.66 3.30
C GLN A 486 -12.68 -35.40 3.28
N LYS A 487 -13.22 -34.92 2.15
CA LYS A 487 -14.68 -34.69 1.98
C LYS A 487 -15.52 -35.97 2.08
N LYS A 488 -14.92 -37.15 1.85
CA LYS A 488 -15.58 -38.45 2.00
C LYS A 488 -15.63 -38.92 3.46
N ILE A 489 -14.66 -38.53 4.29
CA ILE A 489 -14.58 -38.93 5.71
C ILE A 489 -15.39 -37.98 6.61
N GLY A 490 -15.50 -36.70 6.24
CA GLY A 490 -16.27 -35.71 6.99
C GLY A 490 -17.80 -35.76 6.78
N LYS A 491 -18.29 -36.69 5.97
CA LYS A 491 -19.72 -37.03 5.82
C LYS A 491 -19.94 -38.39 6.45
#